data_AF-A0A968N8P7-F1
#
_entry.id   AF-A0A968N8P7-F1
#
_cell.length_a   1.000
_cell.length_b   1.000
_cell.length_c   1.000
_cell.angle_alpha   90.00
_cell.angle_beta   90.00
_cell.angle_gamma   90.00
#
_symmetry.space_group_name_H-M   'P 1'
#
loop_
_entity.id
_entity.type
_entity.pdbx_description
1 polymer ?
#
loop_
_entity_poly.entity_id
_entity_poly.type
_entity_poly.pdbx_seq_one_letter_code
_entity_poly.pdbx_strand_id
1 'polypeptide(L)'
;MTGFIRGLFGGNKNNGKTNDPNRKPKERSQAFFLEPDDAKTLGDVNFMRKPFEIERSFPKVRDQPGFSITKTVTATDEVVVDGNNQPSPNSANNAATPTPPPTTPNTPRRSSSSSDSSMDMFRKMAKDMKR
;
A
#
# COMPACT_ATOMS: atom_id res chain seq x y z
N MET A 1 77.05 9.09 18.41
CA MET A 1 75.62 8.73 18.49
C MET A 1 74.86 9.58 17.49
N THR A 2 74.56 9.03 16.31
CA THR A 2 73.91 9.71 15.18
C THR A 2 72.50 9.18 15.00
N GLY A 3 71.53 10.08 14.83
CA GLY A 3 70.10 9.88 15.10
C GLY A 3 69.33 8.90 14.20
N PHE A 4 68.18 8.47 14.74
CA PHE A 4 67.31 7.38 14.26
C PHE A 4 66.11 7.82 13.41
N ILE A 5 66.18 8.91 12.64
CA ILE A 5 65.06 9.31 11.78
C ILE A 5 65.49 9.31 10.32
N ARG A 6 65.50 8.11 9.73
CA ARG A 6 65.66 7.88 8.29
C ARG A 6 64.61 6.85 7.86
N GLY A 7 63.37 7.27 7.61
CA GLY A 7 62.43 6.37 6.95
C GLY A 7 60.93 6.58 7.07
N LEU A 8 60.41 7.64 7.72
CA LEU A 8 58.95 7.74 7.92
C LEU A 8 58.15 8.39 6.78
N PHE A 9 58.69 8.54 5.56
CA PHE A 9 57.90 9.05 4.43
C PHE A 9 58.37 8.46 3.09
N GLY A 10 58.11 7.17 2.89
CA GLY A 10 58.24 6.50 1.59
C GLY A 10 56.87 6.07 1.08
N GLY A 11 56.29 6.83 0.15
CA GLY A 11 55.01 6.52 -0.48
C GLY A 11 55.12 5.39 -1.50
N ASN A 12 54.28 4.36 -1.35
CA ASN A 12 54.14 3.30 -2.36
C ASN A 12 52.94 3.58 -3.29
N LYS A 13 53.24 4.14 -4.46
CA LYS A 13 52.44 3.93 -5.69
C LYS A 13 52.84 2.58 -6.28
N ASN A 14 52.05 1.54 -6.03
CA ASN A 14 52.16 0.29 -6.78
C ASN A 14 50.85 0.02 -7.53
N ASN A 15 50.80 0.53 -8.77
CA ASN A 15 50.08 -0.10 -9.86
C ASN A 15 50.80 -1.41 -10.19
N GLY A 16 50.28 -2.54 -9.71
CA GLY A 16 50.86 -3.84 -9.95
C GLY A 16 49.82 -4.92 -9.70
N LYS A 17 49.31 -5.47 -10.79
CA LYS A 17 48.29 -6.53 -10.83
C LYS A 17 48.75 -7.73 -10.01
N THR A 18 48.19 -7.93 -8.83
CA THR A 18 48.15 -9.25 -8.20
C THR A 18 46.91 -9.97 -8.71
N ASN A 19 47.12 -10.91 -9.64
CA ASN A 19 46.10 -11.85 -10.08
C ASN A 19 45.87 -12.87 -8.96
N ASP A 20 45.04 -12.49 -7.99
CA ASP A 20 44.49 -13.41 -7.01
C ASP A 20 43.21 -14.04 -7.62
N PRO A 21 43.18 -15.36 -7.91
CA PRO A 21 42.05 -16.00 -8.58
C PRO A 21 40.78 -16.03 -7.71
N ASN A 22 40.85 -15.59 -6.45
CA ASN A 22 39.71 -15.56 -5.53
C ASN A 22 39.27 -14.14 -5.13
N ARG A 23 39.53 -13.14 -5.97
CA ARG A 23 39.00 -11.79 -5.76
C ARG A 23 37.70 -11.61 -6.53
N LYS A 24 36.56 -11.70 -5.84
CA LYS A 24 35.26 -11.31 -6.41
C LYS A 24 35.39 -9.91 -7.02
N PRO A 25 34.88 -9.67 -8.25
CA PRO A 25 34.91 -8.35 -8.86
C PRO A 25 34.31 -7.34 -7.87
N LYS A 26 35.03 -6.26 -7.56
CA LYS A 26 34.46 -5.13 -6.82
C LYS A 26 33.37 -4.55 -7.71
N GLU A 27 32.12 -4.89 -7.40
CA GLU A 27 30.97 -4.30 -8.07
C GLU A 27 31.08 -2.78 -7.93
N ARG A 28 31.02 -2.09 -9.07
CA ARG A 28 30.89 -0.63 -9.08
C ARG A 28 29.65 -0.33 -8.25
N SER A 29 29.73 0.66 -7.37
CA SER A 29 28.60 1.08 -6.53
C SER A 29 27.42 1.48 -7.41
N GLN A 30 26.55 0.52 -7.69
CA GLN A 30 25.28 0.72 -8.34
C GLN A 30 24.26 0.93 -7.22
N ALA A 31 23.32 1.84 -7.44
CA ALA A 31 22.19 1.98 -6.54
C ALA A 31 21.34 0.71 -6.65
N PHE A 32 21.15 0.02 -5.52
CA PHE A 32 20.22 -1.10 -5.44
C PHE A 32 18.83 -0.51 -5.24
N PHE A 33 18.00 -0.62 -6.27
CA PHE A 33 16.58 -0.28 -6.17
C PHE A 33 15.79 -1.54 -5.90
N LEU A 34 14.87 -1.47 -4.95
CA LEU A 34 13.88 -2.52 -4.73
C LEU A 34 12.84 -2.48 -5.84
N GLU A 35 12.25 -3.63 -6.12
CA GLU A 35 11.07 -3.67 -6.97
C GLU A 35 9.90 -2.94 -6.27
N PRO A 36 8.94 -2.40 -7.03
CA PRO A 36 7.85 -1.61 -6.47
C PRO A 36 7.02 -2.35 -5.41
N ASP A 37 6.89 -3.67 -5.51
CA ASP A 37 6.14 -4.48 -4.56
C ASP A 37 6.95 -4.73 -3.27
N ASP A 38 8.26 -5.00 -3.40
CA ASP A 38 9.19 -5.13 -2.27
C ASP A 38 9.39 -3.81 -1.52
N ALA A 39 9.31 -2.68 -2.22
CA ALA A 39 9.43 -1.35 -1.62
C ALA A 39 8.20 -0.93 -0.80
N LYS A 40 7.02 -1.51 -1.06
CA LYS A 40 5.75 -1.10 -0.44
C LYS A 40 5.47 -1.80 0.89
N THR A 41 5.90 -3.05 1.04
CA THR A 41 5.59 -3.85 2.22
C THR A 41 6.81 -4.65 2.65
N LEU A 42 7.02 -4.77 3.96
CA LEU A 42 8.09 -5.61 4.53
C LEU A 42 7.70 -7.10 4.62
N GLY A 43 6.57 -7.50 4.01
CA GLY A 43 5.99 -8.84 4.11
C GLY A 43 5.85 -9.51 2.75
N ASP A 44 5.34 -10.76 2.74
CA ASP A 44 5.03 -11.47 1.51
C ASP A 44 3.79 -10.85 0.84
N VAL A 45 4.04 -10.10 -0.24
CA VAL A 45 3.01 -9.43 -1.03
C VAL A 45 2.01 -10.43 -1.62
N ASN A 46 2.47 -11.63 -1.99
CA ASN A 46 1.58 -12.66 -2.52
C ASN A 46 0.64 -13.18 -1.44
N PHE A 47 1.10 -13.27 -0.19
CA PHE A 47 0.25 -13.62 0.93
C PHE A 47 -0.78 -12.53 1.22
N MET A 48 -0.36 -11.26 1.25
CA MET A 48 -1.28 -10.13 1.51
C MET A 48 -2.36 -9.96 0.45
N ARG A 49 -2.07 -10.34 -0.81
CA ARG A 49 -3.05 -10.25 -1.92
C ARG A 49 -4.02 -11.43 -1.96
N LYS A 50 -3.74 -12.54 -1.27
CA LYS A 50 -4.60 -13.72 -1.33
C LYS A 50 -5.88 -13.49 -0.52
N PRO A 51 -7.06 -13.74 -1.11
CA PRO A 51 -8.30 -13.78 -0.35
C PRO A 51 -8.34 -15.05 0.51
N PHE A 52 -8.84 -14.92 1.74
CA PHE A 52 -9.09 -16.05 2.64
C PHE A 52 -10.58 -16.22 2.87
N GLU A 53 -11.04 -17.45 2.78
CA GLU A 53 -12.42 -17.82 3.08
C GLU A 53 -12.52 -18.30 4.53
N ILE A 54 -13.41 -17.68 5.30
CA ILE A 54 -13.66 -17.98 6.71
C ILE A 54 -15.11 -18.43 6.84
N GLU A 55 -15.30 -19.68 7.25
CA GLU A 55 -16.61 -20.21 7.60
C GLU A 55 -16.84 -20.10 9.11
N ARG A 56 -17.98 -19.54 9.50
CA ARG A 56 -18.45 -19.52 10.89
C ARG A 56 -19.76 -20.27 10.98
N SER A 57 -19.78 -21.36 11.73
CA SER A 57 -21.00 -22.15 11.98
C SER A 57 -21.60 -21.79 13.33
N PHE A 58 -22.92 -21.63 13.35
CA PHE A 58 -23.69 -21.32 14.55
C PHE A 58 -24.57 -22.51 14.93
N PRO A 59 -24.51 -22.96 16.19
CA PRO A 59 -25.33 -24.06 16.65
C PRO A 59 -26.82 -23.70 16.63
N LYS A 60 -27.66 -24.73 16.60
CA LYS A 60 -29.10 -24.58 16.74
C LYS A 60 -29.44 -23.94 18.08
N VAL A 61 -30.25 -22.88 18.08
CA VAL A 61 -30.84 -22.27 19.28
C VAL A 61 -32.35 -22.49 19.24
N ARG A 62 -33.01 -22.68 20.39
CA ARG A 62 -34.46 -22.99 20.53
C ARG A 62 -35.31 -22.50 19.34
N ASP A 63 -36.01 -23.45 18.71
CA ASP A 63 -36.91 -23.28 17.57
C ASP A 63 -36.33 -22.65 16.27
N GLN A 64 -35.05 -22.30 16.25
CA GLN A 64 -34.34 -21.81 15.07
C GLN A 64 -33.33 -22.85 14.58
N PRO A 65 -33.25 -23.16 13.26
CA PRO A 65 -32.19 -24.02 12.74
C PRO A 65 -30.81 -23.36 12.92
N GLY A 66 -29.77 -24.17 13.09
CA GLY A 66 -28.39 -23.68 12.99
C GLY A 66 -28.10 -23.19 11.58
N PHE A 67 -27.14 -22.28 11.43
CA PHE A 67 -26.76 -21.71 10.14
C PHE A 67 -25.26 -21.45 10.08
N SER A 68 -24.70 -21.36 8.87
CA SER A 68 -23.31 -20.98 8.63
C SER A 68 -23.24 -19.66 7.86
N ILE A 69 -22.20 -18.88 8.13
CA ILE A 69 -21.86 -17.67 7.39
C ILE A 69 -20.46 -17.86 6.82
N THR A 70 -20.34 -17.70 5.51
CA THR A 70 -19.05 -17.69 4.81
C THR A 70 -18.64 -16.24 4.52
N LYS A 71 -17.37 -15.92 4.78
CA LYS A 71 -16.79 -14.59 4.58
C LYS A 71 -15.51 -14.71 3.78
N THR A 72 -15.39 -13.92 2.73
CA THR A 72 -14.14 -13.75 1.98
C THR A 72 -13.46 -12.47 2.47
N VAL A 73 -12.29 -12.63 3.08
CA VAL A 73 -11.50 -11.55 3.68
C VAL A 73 -10.23 -11.32 2.87
N THR A 74 -9.98 -10.08 2.48
CA THR A 74 -8.71 -9.61 1.90
C THR A 74 -8.03 -8.63 2.86
N ALA A 75 -6.83 -8.16 2.52
CA ALA A 75 -6.09 -7.22 3.36
C ALA A 75 -6.82 -5.86 3.54
N THR A 76 -7.66 -5.46 2.60
CA THR A 76 -8.36 -4.16 2.60
C THR A 76 -9.86 -4.28 2.82
N ASP A 77 -10.47 -5.39 2.41
CA ASP A 77 -11.92 -5.51 2.31
C ASP A 77 -12.41 -6.84 2.87
N GLU A 78 -13.67 -6.84 3.32
CA GLU A 78 -14.38 -8.02 3.78
C GLU A 78 -15.70 -8.13 3.03
N VAL A 79 -15.98 -9.29 2.43
CA VAL A 79 -17.22 -9.57 1.71
C VAL A 79 -17.90 -10.77 2.35
N VAL A 80 -19.15 -10.59 2.80
CA VAL A 80 -20.01 -11.71 3.22
C VAL A 80 -20.57 -12.38 1.97
N VAL A 81 -20.34 -13.68 1.86
CA VAL A 81 -20.72 -14.47 0.70
C VAL A 81 -21.80 -15.45 1.12
N ASP A 82 -22.96 -15.39 0.47
CA ASP A 82 -24.03 -16.36 0.70
C ASP A 82 -23.72 -17.68 -0.04
N GLY A 83 -24.37 -18.80 0.31
CA GLY A 83 -24.08 -20.15 -0.21
C GLY A 83 -24.12 -20.36 -1.74
N ASN A 84 -24.41 -19.31 -2.52
CA ASN A 84 -24.32 -19.26 -3.98
C ASN A 84 -23.11 -18.45 -4.50
N ASN A 85 -22.11 -18.18 -3.65
CA ASN A 85 -20.93 -17.37 -3.99
C ASN A 85 -21.23 -15.92 -4.45
N GLN A 86 -22.40 -15.39 -4.12
CA GLN A 86 -22.74 -14.00 -4.40
C GLN A 86 -22.50 -13.11 -3.17
N PRO A 87 -21.99 -11.88 -3.37
CA PRO A 87 -21.88 -10.90 -2.31
C PRO A 87 -23.28 -10.56 -1.78
N SER A 88 -23.50 -10.80 -0.49
CA SER A 88 -24.77 -10.51 0.16
C SER A 88 -24.96 -8.99 0.27
N PRO A 89 -26.10 -8.40 -0.16
CA PRO A 89 -26.30 -6.95 -0.22
C PRO A 89 -26.37 -6.25 1.14
N ASN A 90 -26.30 -6.98 2.26
CA ASN A 90 -26.42 -6.43 3.61
C ASN A 90 -25.10 -5.94 4.24
N SER A 91 -23.99 -5.91 3.50
CA SER A 91 -22.72 -5.33 3.97
C SER A 91 -22.52 -3.91 3.43
N ALA A 92 -23.45 -3.01 3.70
CA ALA A 92 -23.26 -1.58 3.48
C ALA A 92 -23.04 -0.88 4.82
N ASN A 93 -22.06 0.02 4.84
CA ASN A 93 -21.72 0.99 5.90
C ASN A 93 -20.61 0.57 6.86
N ASN A 94 -19.36 0.70 6.40
CA ASN A 94 -18.36 1.60 7.01
C ASN A 94 -17.09 1.62 6.14
N ALA A 95 -17.17 2.23 4.97
CA ALA A 95 -15.99 2.57 4.19
C ALA A 95 -15.51 3.96 4.61
N ALA A 96 -14.42 4.03 5.38
CA ALA A 96 -13.65 5.25 5.55
C ALA A 96 -13.04 5.61 4.17
N THR A 97 -13.37 6.79 3.66
CA THR A 97 -12.84 7.32 2.41
C THR A 97 -11.36 7.67 2.54
N PRO A 98 -10.46 7.16 1.70
CA PRO A 98 -9.08 7.63 1.63
C PRO A 98 -9.05 9.03 1.00
N THR A 99 -8.44 9.99 1.70
CA THR A 99 -8.21 11.36 1.20
C THR A 99 -7.16 11.34 0.08
N PRO A 100 -7.46 11.83 -1.14
CA PRO A 100 -6.43 12.01 -2.17
C PRO A 100 -5.57 13.25 -1.88
N PRO A 101 -4.27 13.24 -2.25
CA PRO A 101 -3.38 14.39 -2.04
C PRO A 101 -3.76 15.58 -2.95
N PRO A 102 -3.46 16.84 -2.56
CA PRO A 102 -3.88 18.02 -3.29
C PRO A 102 -3.03 18.26 -4.54
N THR A 103 -3.69 18.41 -5.70
CA THR A 103 -3.08 18.93 -6.93
C THR A 103 -3.86 20.17 -7.37
N THR A 104 -3.23 21.35 -7.30
CA THR A 104 -3.71 22.58 -7.98
C THR A 104 -3.49 22.45 -9.49
N PRO A 105 -4.42 22.85 -10.38
CA PRO A 105 -4.38 24.22 -10.94
C PRO A 105 -5.71 24.83 -11.48
N ASN A 106 -5.73 26.16 -11.59
CA ASN A 106 -6.47 27.04 -12.54
C ASN A 106 -7.97 26.83 -12.87
N THR A 107 -8.78 27.84 -12.51
CA THR A 107 -10.09 28.19 -13.12
C THR A 107 -9.91 28.81 -14.52
N PRO A 108 -10.86 28.73 -15.48
CA PRO A 108 -12.19 29.35 -15.33
C PRO A 108 -13.41 28.56 -15.89
N ARG A 109 -14.59 28.96 -15.38
CA ARG A 109 -15.94 28.96 -15.98
C ARG A 109 -16.89 27.74 -15.80
N ARG A 110 -17.76 27.90 -14.79
CA ARG A 110 -19.20 27.56 -14.72
C ARG A 110 -19.71 26.43 -15.65
N SER A 111 -19.71 25.20 -15.14
CA SER A 111 -20.65 24.15 -15.53
C SER A 111 -21.69 23.97 -14.41
N SER A 112 -22.78 24.74 -14.44
CA SER A 112 -23.84 24.67 -13.41
C SER A 112 -24.94 23.63 -13.73
N SER A 113 -24.55 22.46 -14.25
CA SER A 113 -25.48 21.34 -14.40
C SER A 113 -24.71 20.02 -14.37
N SER A 114 -24.11 19.70 -13.22
CA SER A 114 -23.75 18.32 -12.91
C SER A 114 -24.98 17.63 -12.30
N SER A 115 -25.35 16.49 -12.87
CA SER A 115 -26.54 15.66 -12.63
C SER A 115 -26.55 14.93 -11.27
N ASP A 116 -25.83 15.46 -10.28
CA ASP A 116 -25.72 14.83 -8.98
C ASP A 116 -26.67 15.52 -7.99
N SER A 117 -27.71 14.78 -7.58
CA SER A 117 -28.73 15.24 -6.65
C SER A 117 -28.20 15.40 -5.22
N SER A 118 -26.99 14.90 -4.95
CA SER A 118 -26.32 14.99 -3.64
C SER A 118 -26.05 16.43 -3.17
N MET A 119 -25.90 17.39 -4.10
CA MET A 119 -25.55 18.77 -3.77
C MET A 119 -26.75 19.72 -3.64
N ASP A 120 -27.97 19.27 -3.91
CA ASP A 120 -29.12 20.17 -4.05
C ASP A 120 -29.63 20.73 -2.71
N MET A 121 -29.54 19.96 -1.61
CA MET A 121 -29.89 20.47 -0.27
C MET A 121 -28.96 21.60 0.16
N PHE A 122 -27.65 21.43 -0.06
CA PHE A 122 -26.65 22.43 0.33
C PHE A 122 -26.76 23.71 -0.50
N ARG A 123 -27.04 23.58 -1.81
CA ARG A 123 -27.26 24.73 -2.70
C ARG A 123 -28.50 25.54 -2.33
N LYS A 124 -29.58 24.88 -1.90
CA LYS A 124 -30.79 25.55 -1.41
C LYS A 124 -30.52 26.35 -0.14
N MET A 125 -29.89 25.74 0.87
CA MET A 125 -29.52 26.44 2.12
C MET A 125 -28.63 27.66 1.86
N ALA A 126 -27.61 27.53 1.00
CA ALA A 126 -26.72 28.64 0.66
C ALA A 126 -27.45 29.81 -0.03
N LYS A 127 -28.52 29.54 -0.78
CA LYS A 127 -29.32 30.57 -1.45
C LYS A 127 -30.18 31.34 -0.45
N ASP A 128 -30.73 30.65 0.54
CA ASP A 128 -31.57 31.25 1.59
C ASP A 128 -30.76 32.10 2.57
N MET A 129 -29.48 31.75 2.80
CA MET A 129 -28.56 32.54 3.61
C MET A 129 -28.12 33.87 2.98
N LYS A 130 -28.35 34.07 1.67
CA LYS A 130 -27.98 35.30 0.94
C LYS A 130 -29.14 36.32 0.85
N ARG A 131 -30.18 36.14 1.65
CA ARG A 131 -31.31 37.06 1.80
C ARG A 131 -31.18 37.86 3.09
#